data_AF-A0A947A8V0-F1
#
_entry.id   AF-A0A947A8V0-F1
#
_cell.length_a   1.000
_cell.length_b   1.000
_cell.length_c   1.000
_cell.angle_alpha   90.00
_cell.angle_beta   90.00
_cell.angle_gamma   90.00
#
_symmetry.space_group_name_H-M   'P 1'
#
loop_
_entity.id
_entity.type
_entity.pdbx_description
1 polymer ?
#
loop_
_entity_poly.entity_id
_entity_poly.type
_entity_poly.pdbx_seq_one_letter_code
_entity_poly.pdbx_strand_id
1 'polypeptide(L)'
;DIMKYPDFIFTPESIDDYVFSFDRSTTINDKLIYVINFKQRENILEPMYQGKLYIEADKKILTSAIYSLNITNRGMASRMFVRKKPRNARVYPTQVAYRVDYLEKNGRWYYGYSNALLEFKINWDKKLFNSVYSMTCEMAVTDWEKNETGNIPKSRDRLKTSIILTDEALGFSDPDFWGDYNIIEPEKSIENAIKKIQRQLKRVKSDSGTSKP
;
A
#
# COMPACT_ATOMS: atom_id res chain seq x y z
N ASP A 1 -2.66 -9.60 -0.58
CA ASP A 1 -3.84 -8.76 -0.25
C ASP A 1 -4.77 -9.55 0.67
N ILE A 2 -5.78 -8.89 1.26
CA ILE A 2 -6.66 -9.47 2.30
C ILE A 2 -7.52 -10.64 1.79
N MET A 3 -8.00 -10.61 0.54
CA MET A 3 -8.75 -11.73 -0.06
C MET A 3 -7.87 -12.97 -0.24
N LYS A 4 -6.61 -12.78 -0.68
CA LYS A 4 -5.70 -13.90 -0.91
C LYS A 4 -5.08 -14.45 0.37
N TYR A 5 -4.84 -13.59 1.36
CA TYR A 5 -4.18 -13.92 2.61
C TYR A 5 -4.90 -13.28 3.80
N PRO A 6 -6.12 -13.76 4.13
CA PRO A 6 -6.93 -13.20 5.21
C PRO A 6 -6.24 -13.34 6.57
N ASP A 7 -5.45 -14.40 6.78
CA ASP A 7 -4.76 -14.72 8.03
C ASP A 7 -3.74 -13.66 8.48
N PHE A 8 -3.35 -12.73 7.62
CA PHE A 8 -2.54 -11.58 8.06
C PHE A 8 -3.31 -10.55 8.90
N ILE A 9 -4.65 -10.65 8.91
CA ILE A 9 -5.55 -9.72 9.61
C ILE A 9 -6.53 -10.49 10.50
N PHE A 10 -7.16 -11.53 9.94
CA PHE A 10 -8.17 -12.34 10.60
C PHE A 10 -7.73 -13.81 10.53
N THR A 11 -7.31 -14.37 11.65
CA THR A 11 -7.15 -15.82 11.80
C THR A 11 -8.40 -16.40 12.47
N PRO A 12 -8.69 -17.70 12.34
CA PRO A 12 -9.79 -18.34 13.07
C PRO A 12 -9.73 -18.09 14.58
N GLU A 13 -8.54 -17.98 15.16
CA GLU A 13 -8.32 -17.77 16.60
C GLU A 13 -8.45 -16.31 17.01
N SER A 14 -8.17 -15.36 16.11
CA SER A 14 -8.16 -13.91 16.40
C SER A 14 -9.42 -13.19 15.94
N ILE A 15 -10.30 -13.86 15.19
CA ILE A 15 -11.52 -13.22 14.68
C ILE A 15 -12.46 -12.76 15.82
N ASP A 16 -12.50 -13.52 16.91
CA ASP A 16 -13.33 -13.22 18.09
C ASP A 16 -12.79 -12.05 18.93
N ASP A 17 -11.52 -11.67 18.73
CA ASP A 17 -10.89 -10.51 19.36
C ASP A 17 -11.37 -9.19 18.73
N TYR A 18 -12.10 -9.25 17.62
CA TYR A 18 -12.69 -8.11 16.95
C TYR A 18 -14.17 -7.90 17.34
N VAL A 19 -14.56 -6.62 17.35
CA VAL A 19 -15.96 -6.19 17.31
C VAL A 19 -16.25 -5.76 15.87
N PHE A 20 -17.29 -6.37 15.29
CA PHE A 20 -17.81 -5.99 13.98
C PHE A 20 -19.08 -5.16 14.15
N SER A 21 -19.25 -4.14 13.32
CA SER A 21 -20.47 -3.34 13.30
C SER A 21 -20.81 -2.90 11.89
N PHE A 22 -22.10 -2.74 11.62
CA PHE A 22 -22.58 -2.24 10.35
C PHE A 22 -22.51 -0.71 10.35
N ASP A 23 -21.84 -0.13 9.35
CA ASP A 23 -21.88 1.30 9.05
C ASP A 23 -22.94 1.59 7.99
N ARG A 24 -23.18 2.86 7.68
CA ARG A 24 -24.08 3.25 6.60
C ARG A 24 -23.63 2.63 5.27
N SER A 25 -24.51 1.82 4.68
CA SER A 25 -24.33 1.32 3.31
C SER A 25 -24.17 2.47 2.32
N THR A 26 -23.41 2.21 1.27
CA THR A 26 -23.20 3.15 0.16
C THR A 26 -23.52 2.49 -1.17
N THR A 27 -23.56 3.26 -2.24
CA THR A 27 -23.70 2.75 -3.61
C THR A 27 -22.44 3.07 -4.38
N ILE A 28 -21.84 2.07 -5.02
CA ILE A 28 -20.67 2.24 -5.89
C ILE A 28 -20.96 1.53 -7.20
N ASN A 29 -20.89 2.25 -8.33
CA ASN A 29 -21.18 1.71 -9.67
C ASN A 29 -22.54 0.97 -9.71
N ASP A 30 -23.58 1.63 -9.19
CA ASP A 30 -24.96 1.12 -9.10
C ASP A 30 -25.15 -0.17 -8.28
N LYS A 31 -24.15 -0.57 -7.50
CA LYS A 31 -24.22 -1.72 -6.59
C LYS A 31 -24.32 -1.26 -5.15
N LEU A 32 -25.20 -1.90 -4.39
CA LEU A 32 -25.31 -1.70 -2.95
C LEU A 32 -24.08 -2.29 -2.26
N ILE A 33 -23.40 -1.46 -1.46
CA ILE A 33 -22.20 -1.82 -0.72
C ILE A 33 -22.50 -1.73 0.77
N TYR A 34 -22.41 -2.87 1.44
CA TYR A 34 -22.36 -2.96 2.89
C TYR A 34 -20.99 -2.52 3.39
N VAL A 35 -21.00 -1.65 4.39
CA VAL A 35 -19.77 -1.17 5.02
C VAL A 35 -19.71 -1.79 6.42
N ILE A 36 -18.75 -2.69 6.63
CA ILE A 36 -18.56 -3.38 7.90
C ILE A 36 -17.33 -2.81 8.58
N ASN A 37 -17.52 -2.14 9.72
CA ASN A 37 -16.41 -1.73 10.57
C ASN A 37 -15.91 -2.95 11.35
N PHE A 38 -14.60 -3.04 11.54
CA PHE A 38 -13.98 -3.96 12.47
C PHE A 38 -12.97 -3.23 13.34
N LYS A 39 -12.93 -3.56 14.62
CA LYS A 39 -11.99 -2.96 15.59
C LYS A 39 -11.69 -3.97 16.68
N GLN A 40 -10.44 -4.01 17.15
CA GLN A 40 -10.10 -4.87 18.29
C GLN A 40 -10.90 -4.51 19.54
N ARG A 41 -11.22 -5.50 20.36
CA ARG A 41 -11.81 -5.31 21.68
C ARG A 41 -10.86 -4.57 22.61
N GLU A 42 -11.41 -3.83 23.57
CA GLU A 42 -10.63 -2.96 24.47
C GLU A 42 -9.66 -3.72 25.38
N ASN A 43 -9.98 -4.96 25.73
CA ASN A 43 -9.15 -5.81 26.57
C ASN A 43 -7.95 -6.44 25.83
N ILE A 44 -7.87 -6.29 24.50
CA ILE A 44 -6.78 -6.82 23.69
C ILE A 44 -5.66 -5.78 23.63
N LEU A 45 -4.49 -6.17 24.14
CA LEU A 45 -3.33 -5.28 24.26
C LEU A 45 -2.42 -5.35 23.05
N GLU A 46 -2.43 -6.48 22.37
CA GLU A 46 -1.75 -6.70 21.10
C GLU A 46 -2.27 -5.70 20.05
N PRO A 47 -1.37 -5.01 19.33
CA PRO A 47 -1.76 -4.17 18.21
C PRO A 47 -2.42 -5.02 17.12
N MET A 48 -3.70 -4.79 16.85
CA MET A 48 -4.43 -5.43 15.75
C MET A 48 -4.91 -4.38 14.74
N TYR A 49 -5.34 -4.84 13.56
CA TYR A 49 -5.87 -3.94 12.55
C TYR A 49 -7.29 -3.48 12.87
N GLN A 50 -7.65 -2.28 12.45
CA GLN A 50 -9.00 -1.76 12.55
C GLN A 50 -9.34 -1.03 11.26
N GLY A 51 -10.60 -1.03 10.86
CA GLY A 51 -10.97 -0.42 9.59
C GLY A 51 -12.37 -0.75 9.13
N LYS A 52 -12.54 -0.66 7.81
CA LYS A 52 -13.79 -0.86 7.09
C LYS A 52 -13.58 -1.85 5.95
N LEU A 53 -14.49 -2.81 5.85
CA LEU A 53 -14.64 -3.72 4.73
C LEU A 53 -15.85 -3.26 3.91
N TYR A 54 -15.64 -3.07 2.61
CA TYR A 54 -16.68 -2.71 1.66
C TYR A 54 -17.08 -3.97 0.91
N ILE A 55 -18.31 -4.44 1.14
CA ILE A 55 -18.80 -5.72 0.65
C ILE A 55 -20.01 -5.46 -0.25
N GLU A 56 -19.92 -5.89 -1.50
CA GLU A 56 -21.07 -5.87 -2.42
C GLU A 56 -22.17 -6.78 -1.88
N ALA A 57 -23.38 -6.25 -1.72
CA ALA A 57 -24.46 -6.86 -0.95
C ALA A 57 -24.99 -8.17 -1.55
N ASP A 58 -25.15 -8.24 -2.88
CA ASP A 58 -25.83 -9.35 -3.54
C ASP A 58 -24.92 -10.58 -3.60
N LYS A 59 -23.67 -10.39 -4.03
CA LYS A 59 -22.70 -11.48 -4.19
C LYS A 59 -21.80 -11.68 -2.97
N LYS A 60 -21.90 -10.80 -1.96
CA LYS A 60 -21.09 -10.82 -0.73
C LYS A 60 -19.59 -10.77 -1.03
N ILE A 61 -19.21 -9.95 -2.01
CA ILE A 61 -17.82 -9.85 -2.48
C ILE A 61 -17.16 -8.63 -1.85
N LEU A 62 -15.97 -8.83 -1.27
CA LEU A 62 -15.14 -7.72 -0.81
C LEU A 62 -14.65 -6.89 -2.01
N THR A 63 -15.09 -5.64 -2.09
CA THR A 63 -14.73 -4.70 -3.17
C THR A 63 -13.60 -3.77 -2.77
N SER A 64 -13.51 -3.43 -1.48
CA SER A 64 -12.42 -2.65 -0.91
C SER A 64 -12.23 -2.97 0.57
N ALA A 65 -11.01 -2.79 1.06
CA ALA A 65 -10.69 -2.82 2.47
C ALA A 65 -9.81 -1.60 2.80
N ILE A 66 -10.25 -0.79 3.75
CA ILE A 66 -9.50 0.36 4.27
C ILE A 66 -9.23 0.09 5.74
N TYR A 67 -7.97 -0.05 6.12
CA TYR A 67 -7.61 -0.48 7.46
C TYR A 67 -6.28 0.11 7.92
N SER A 68 -6.11 0.16 9.23
CA SER A 68 -4.94 0.73 9.89
C SER A 68 -4.59 -0.10 11.11
N LEU A 69 -3.32 -0.08 11.52
CA LEU A 69 -2.93 -0.72 12.76
C LEU A 69 -3.37 0.15 13.94
N ASN A 70 -4.05 -0.44 14.91
CA ASN A 70 -4.29 0.22 16.19
C ASN A 70 -3.03 0.15 17.06
N ILE A 71 -2.27 1.24 17.12
CA ILE A 71 -0.96 1.30 17.80
C ILE A 71 -1.15 1.55 19.30
N THR A 72 -1.70 0.56 20.01
CA THR A 72 -1.86 0.57 21.48
C THR A 72 -0.54 0.34 22.20
N ASN A 73 0.26 -0.60 21.71
CA ASN A 73 1.58 -0.93 22.24
C ASN A 73 2.67 -0.66 21.19
N ARG A 74 3.36 0.48 21.32
CA ARG A 74 4.45 0.89 20.41
C ARG A 74 5.57 -0.13 20.32
N GLY A 75 5.90 -0.83 21.41
CA GLY A 75 6.96 -1.83 21.43
C GLY A 75 6.61 -3.08 20.61
N MET A 76 5.37 -3.55 20.72
CA MET A 76 4.85 -4.64 19.89
C MET A 76 4.73 -4.21 18.43
N ALA A 77 4.15 -3.03 18.17
CA ALA A 77 4.01 -2.50 16.82
C ALA A 77 5.38 -2.30 16.13
N SER A 78 6.40 -1.81 16.84
CA SER A 78 7.77 -1.75 16.33
C SER A 78 8.28 -3.11 15.86
N ARG A 79 8.00 -4.20 16.58
CA ARG A 79 8.47 -5.54 16.20
C ARG A 79 7.80 -6.06 14.93
N MET A 80 6.60 -5.59 14.60
CA MET A 80 5.90 -5.98 13.37
C MET A 80 6.56 -5.41 12.11
N PHE A 81 7.08 -4.18 12.17
CA PHE A 81 7.60 -3.49 10.97
C PHE A 81 9.11 -3.24 10.97
N VAL A 82 9.77 -3.20 12.13
CA VAL A 82 11.18 -2.85 12.25
C VAL A 82 12.04 -4.10 12.38
N ARG A 83 12.58 -4.57 11.25
CA ARG A 83 13.51 -5.70 11.19
C ARG A 83 14.88 -5.40 11.85
N LYS A 84 15.43 -4.21 11.57
CA LYS A 84 16.76 -3.77 12.02
C LYS A 84 16.75 -2.28 12.30
N LYS A 85 17.44 -1.87 13.36
CA LYS A 85 17.64 -0.45 13.72
C LYS A 85 19.04 -0.24 14.32
N PRO A 86 19.59 0.99 14.26
CA PRO A 86 20.79 1.35 15.02
C PRO A 86 20.60 1.11 16.53
N ARG A 87 21.71 0.81 17.23
CA ARG A 87 21.66 0.50 18.68
C ARG A 87 21.15 1.68 19.50
N ASN A 88 21.55 2.90 19.13
CA ASN A 88 21.20 4.17 19.78
C ASN A 88 19.92 4.84 19.23
N ALA A 89 19.11 4.09 18.47
CA ALA A 89 17.85 4.59 17.92
C ALA A 89 16.68 3.79 18.48
N ARG A 90 15.62 4.48 18.90
CA ARG A 90 14.30 3.89 19.19
C ARG A 90 13.36 4.27 18.04
N VAL A 91 12.90 3.24 17.32
CA VAL A 91 12.04 3.39 16.14
C VAL A 91 10.69 2.75 16.44
N TYR A 92 9.61 3.48 16.22
CA TYR A 92 8.25 2.97 16.35
C TYR A 92 7.31 3.60 15.33
N PRO A 93 6.33 2.83 14.83
CA PRO A 93 5.32 3.39 13.94
C PRO A 93 4.44 4.39 14.70
N THR A 94 4.07 5.46 14.02
CA THR A 94 3.06 6.44 14.45
C THR A 94 1.80 6.33 13.61
N GLN A 95 1.92 5.85 12.35
CA GLN A 95 0.80 5.55 11.49
C GLN A 95 1.13 4.36 10.59
N VAL A 96 0.18 3.45 10.46
CA VAL A 96 0.25 2.33 9.52
C VAL A 96 -1.14 2.18 8.94
N ALA A 97 -1.33 2.58 7.69
CA ALA A 97 -2.62 2.59 7.02
C ALA A 97 -2.51 1.96 5.63
N TYR A 98 -3.56 1.25 5.25
CA TYR A 98 -3.67 0.51 4.01
C TYR A 98 -5.04 0.73 3.40
N ARG A 99 -5.08 0.81 2.08
CA ARG A 99 -6.28 0.66 1.27
C ARG A 99 -5.99 -0.37 0.20
N VAL A 100 -6.90 -1.31 0.01
CA VAL A 100 -6.85 -2.29 -1.08
C VAL A 100 -8.18 -2.30 -1.77
N ASP A 101 -8.17 -2.14 -3.09
CA ASP A 101 -9.35 -2.17 -3.93
C ASP A 101 -9.26 -3.35 -4.91
N TYR A 102 -10.40 -3.98 -5.12
CA TYR A 102 -10.55 -5.13 -6.01
C TYR A 102 -11.36 -4.75 -7.24
N LEU A 103 -10.96 -5.29 -8.38
CA LEU A 103 -11.62 -5.06 -9.66
C LEU A 103 -12.21 -6.36 -10.19
N GLU A 104 -13.42 -6.27 -10.72
CA GLU A 104 -14.10 -7.38 -11.37
C GLU A 104 -13.72 -7.43 -12.84
N LYS A 105 -13.40 -8.64 -13.33
CA LYS A 105 -13.26 -8.92 -14.76
C LYS A 105 -13.67 -10.36 -15.04
N ASN A 106 -14.58 -10.53 -16.00
CA ASN A 106 -15.07 -11.84 -16.45
C ASN A 106 -15.63 -12.72 -15.30
N GLY A 107 -16.37 -12.12 -14.38
CA GLY A 107 -16.98 -12.76 -13.23
C GLY A 107 -16.03 -13.06 -12.07
N ARG A 108 -14.76 -12.65 -12.15
CA ARG A 108 -13.75 -12.89 -11.13
C ARG A 108 -13.18 -11.58 -10.60
N TRP A 109 -12.84 -11.56 -9.32
CA TRP A 109 -12.31 -10.38 -8.65
C TRP A 109 -10.81 -10.53 -8.44
N TYR A 110 -10.09 -9.45 -8.77
CA TYR A 110 -8.65 -9.39 -8.76
C TYR A 110 -8.20 -8.19 -7.95
N TYR A 111 -7.04 -8.31 -7.34
CA TYR A 111 -6.33 -7.17 -6.78
C TYR A 111 -6.14 -6.11 -7.87
N GLY A 112 -6.64 -4.89 -7.66
CA GLY A 112 -6.61 -3.81 -8.63
C GLY A 112 -5.71 -2.66 -8.21
N TYR A 113 -5.94 -2.14 -7.01
CA TYR A 113 -5.20 -0.99 -6.49
C TYR A 113 -4.88 -1.17 -5.02
N SER A 114 -3.74 -0.65 -4.56
CA SER A 114 -3.53 -0.37 -3.16
C SER A 114 -2.68 0.87 -2.93
N ASN A 115 -2.92 1.45 -1.76
CA ASN A 115 -2.06 2.46 -1.16
C ASN A 115 -1.68 1.99 0.24
N ALA A 116 -0.41 2.17 0.59
CA ALA A 116 0.11 1.97 1.94
C ALA A 116 0.79 3.25 2.40
N LEU A 117 0.43 3.72 3.59
CA LEU A 117 1.04 4.84 4.30
C LEU A 117 1.66 4.33 5.59
N LEU A 118 2.97 4.52 5.74
CA LEU A 118 3.73 4.12 6.91
C LEU A 118 4.51 5.32 7.44
N GLU A 119 4.23 5.70 8.68
CA GLU A 119 4.96 6.76 9.37
C GLU A 119 5.68 6.19 10.59
N PHE A 120 6.96 6.52 10.73
CA PHE A 120 7.81 6.10 11.82
C PHE A 120 8.44 7.31 12.51
N LYS A 121 8.44 7.28 13.84
CA LYS A 121 9.21 8.20 14.66
C LYS A 121 10.49 7.53 15.13
N ILE A 122 11.61 8.24 14.96
CA ILE A 122 12.94 7.83 15.38
C ILE A 122 13.44 8.79 16.47
N ASN A 123 13.60 8.23 17.67
CA ASN A 123 14.22 8.90 18.80
C ASN A 123 15.67 8.44 18.90
N TRP A 124 16.61 9.35 18.67
CA TRP A 124 18.03 9.08 18.84
C TRP A 124 18.47 9.43 20.25
N ASP A 125 19.31 8.59 20.83
CA ASP A 125 19.95 8.92 22.10
C ASP A 125 20.76 10.21 21.93
N LYS A 126 20.69 11.11 22.92
CA LYS A 126 21.37 12.41 22.95
C LYS A 126 20.91 13.43 21.90
N LYS A 127 19.80 13.20 21.17
CA LYS A 127 19.14 14.25 20.37
C LYS A 127 17.89 14.76 21.09
N LEU A 128 17.73 16.08 21.15
CA LEU A 128 16.58 16.75 21.76
C LEU A 128 15.31 16.66 20.89
N PHE A 129 15.49 16.49 19.57
CA PHE A 129 14.38 16.37 18.62
C PHE A 129 14.36 14.99 17.97
N ASN A 130 13.15 14.48 17.79
CA ASN A 130 12.90 13.24 17.06
C ASN A 130 12.90 13.50 15.55
N SER A 131 13.15 12.44 14.78
CA SER A 131 12.98 12.44 13.33
C SER A 131 11.72 11.68 12.96
N VAL A 132 10.96 12.15 11.98
CA VAL A 132 9.79 11.47 11.44
C VAL A 132 10.10 11.07 9.99
N TYR A 133 9.87 9.80 9.68
CA TYR A 133 10.02 9.25 8.34
C TYR A 133 8.66 8.75 7.87
N SER A 134 8.23 9.22 6.70
CA SER A 134 7.01 8.74 6.05
C SER A 134 7.37 8.00 4.78
N MET A 135 6.68 6.90 4.52
CA MET A 135 6.77 6.12 3.31
C MET A 135 5.36 5.89 2.77
N THR A 136 5.14 6.30 1.53
CA THR A 136 3.95 5.98 0.76
C THR A 136 4.32 4.99 -0.32
N CYS A 137 3.47 3.99 -0.51
CA CYS A 137 3.60 3.02 -1.59
C CYS A 137 2.25 2.90 -2.27
N GLU A 138 2.24 3.05 -3.59
CA GLU A 138 1.05 2.85 -4.41
C GLU A 138 1.32 1.77 -5.45
N MET A 139 0.35 0.88 -5.65
CA MET A 139 0.42 -0.17 -6.65
C MET A 139 -0.91 -0.28 -7.38
N ALA A 140 -0.90 0.00 -8.68
CA ALA A 140 -2.02 -0.16 -9.57
C ALA A 140 -1.74 -1.26 -10.61
N VAL A 141 -2.68 -2.18 -10.78
CA VAL A 141 -2.65 -3.19 -11.85
C VAL A 141 -3.29 -2.59 -13.08
N THR A 142 -2.50 -2.36 -14.13
CA THR A 142 -2.98 -1.80 -15.39
C THR A 142 -3.37 -2.87 -16.40
N ASP A 143 -2.65 -4.00 -16.40
CA ASP A 143 -2.93 -5.11 -17.30
C ASP A 143 -2.63 -6.45 -16.61
N TRP A 144 -3.33 -7.49 -17.05
CA TRP A 144 -3.03 -8.86 -16.64
C TRP A 144 -3.20 -9.80 -17.82
N GLU A 145 -2.25 -10.72 -17.93
CA GLU A 145 -2.22 -11.78 -18.93
C GLU A 145 -2.33 -13.14 -18.25
N LYS A 146 -2.95 -14.11 -18.94
CA LYS A 146 -2.93 -15.50 -18.49
C LYS A 146 -1.53 -16.06 -18.73
N ASN A 147 -0.93 -16.62 -17.69
CA ASN A 147 0.32 -17.35 -17.85
C ASN A 147 0.06 -18.77 -18.37
N GLU A 148 -0.27 -18.91 -19.65
CA GLU A 148 -0.58 -20.20 -20.28
C GLU A 148 0.64 -21.13 -20.37
N THR A 149 1.84 -20.54 -20.43
CA THR A 149 3.11 -21.26 -20.58
C THR A 149 3.72 -21.70 -19.24
N GLY A 150 3.17 -21.24 -18.11
CA GLY A 150 3.71 -21.50 -16.78
C GLY A 150 5.07 -20.84 -16.53
N ASN A 151 5.51 -19.93 -17.40
CA ASN A 151 6.80 -19.27 -17.28
C ASN A 151 6.80 -18.36 -16.05
N ILE A 152 7.68 -18.66 -15.09
CA ILE A 152 7.87 -17.84 -13.91
C ILE A 152 9.07 -16.92 -14.16
N PRO A 153 9.02 -15.62 -13.80
CA PRO A 153 10.18 -14.73 -13.92
C PRO A 153 11.43 -15.36 -13.31
N LYS A 154 12.56 -15.26 -14.02
CA LYS A 154 13.85 -15.76 -13.51
C LYS A 154 14.21 -14.97 -12.26
N SER A 155 15.00 -15.56 -11.36
CA SER A 155 15.36 -14.90 -10.10
C SER A 155 16.00 -13.52 -10.28
N ARG A 156 16.67 -13.26 -11.40
CA ARG A 156 17.26 -11.96 -11.74
C ARG A 156 16.23 -10.88 -12.11
N ASP A 157 15.07 -11.29 -12.60
CA ASP A 157 13.98 -10.41 -13.03
C ASP A 157 12.98 -10.15 -11.87
N ARG A 158 13.15 -10.85 -10.75
CA ARG A 158 12.37 -10.63 -9.53
C ARG A 158 13.01 -9.54 -8.67
N LEU A 159 12.17 -8.71 -8.06
CA LEU A 159 12.62 -7.78 -7.03
C LEU A 159 13.25 -8.56 -5.87
N LYS A 160 14.49 -8.22 -5.52
CA LYS A 160 15.18 -8.80 -4.37
C LYS A 160 14.60 -8.20 -3.10
N THR A 161 14.32 -9.03 -2.09
CA THR A 161 13.86 -8.56 -0.77
C THR A 161 14.83 -7.60 -0.09
N SER A 162 16.11 -7.63 -0.48
CA SER A 162 17.17 -6.77 0.05
C SER A 162 17.36 -5.47 -0.74
N ILE A 163 16.55 -5.19 -1.78
CA ILE A 163 16.67 -3.96 -2.54
C ILE A 163 16.37 -2.77 -1.63
N ILE A 164 17.22 -1.74 -1.68
CA ILE A 164 16.99 -0.49 -0.96
C ILE A 164 16.33 0.47 -1.97
N LEU A 165 15.09 0.86 -1.69
CA LEU A 165 14.27 1.69 -2.60
C LEU A 165 14.62 3.19 -2.56
N THR A 166 15.76 3.57 -1.95
CA THR A 166 16.17 4.98 -1.83
C THR A 166 16.80 5.56 -3.09
N ASP A 167 17.32 4.73 -4.00
CA ASP A 167 18.14 5.20 -5.12
C ASP A 167 17.33 5.66 -6.36
N GLU A 168 16.00 5.49 -6.39
CA GLU A 168 15.17 5.85 -7.55
C GLU A 168 14.47 7.23 -7.44
N ALA A 169 14.95 8.13 -6.59
CA ALA A 169 14.48 9.53 -6.59
C ALA A 169 15.14 10.39 -7.69
N LEU A 170 16.24 9.92 -8.29
CA LEU A 170 16.95 10.61 -9.36
C LEU A 170 16.10 10.63 -10.64
N GLY A 171 15.41 11.75 -10.86
CA GLY A 171 14.52 11.99 -11.99
C GLY A 171 13.11 12.47 -11.60
N PHE A 172 12.70 12.24 -10.35
CA PHE A 172 11.42 12.73 -9.79
C PHE A 172 11.61 13.86 -8.77
N SER A 173 12.86 14.20 -8.45
CA SER A 173 13.25 15.28 -7.54
C SER A 173 13.20 16.66 -8.16
N ASP A 174 13.06 16.75 -9.49
CA ASP A 174 12.90 18.02 -10.20
C ASP A 174 11.48 18.55 -9.95
N PRO A 175 11.31 19.71 -9.29
CA PRO A 175 10.00 20.32 -9.05
C PRO A 175 9.19 20.55 -10.34
N ASP A 176 9.86 20.75 -11.47
CA ASP A 176 9.25 20.99 -12.77
C ASP A 176 8.91 19.69 -13.52
N PHE A 177 9.35 18.52 -13.02
CA PHE A 177 9.05 17.22 -13.63
C PHE A 177 7.54 17.01 -13.82
N TRP A 178 6.74 17.45 -12.85
CA TRP A 178 5.30 17.27 -12.85
C TRP A 178 4.53 18.38 -13.58
N GLY A 179 5.13 19.57 -13.76
CA GLY A 179 4.63 20.73 -14.52
C GLY A 179 3.12 20.78 -14.82
N ASP A 180 2.78 20.93 -16.10
CA ASP A 180 1.39 20.97 -16.61
C ASP A 180 0.70 19.59 -16.66
N TYR A 181 1.34 18.53 -16.15
CA TYR A 181 0.93 17.14 -16.39
C TYR A 181 0.40 16.41 -15.15
N ASN A 182 0.12 17.17 -14.09
CA ASN A 182 -0.66 16.71 -12.93
C ASN A 182 -2.14 16.41 -13.25
N ILE A 183 -2.58 16.69 -14.47
CA ILE A 183 -3.96 16.48 -14.90
C ILE A 183 -4.04 15.15 -15.66
N ILE A 184 -4.55 14.12 -14.98
CA ILE A 184 -5.09 12.94 -15.65
C ILE A 184 -6.46 13.35 -16.19
N GLU A 185 -6.55 13.59 -17.50
CA GLU A 185 -7.86 13.81 -18.13
C GLU A 185 -8.75 12.57 -17.89
N PRO A 186 -10.02 12.74 -17.49
CA PRO A 186 -10.90 11.64 -17.10
C PRO A 186 -11.01 10.50 -18.13
N GLU A 187 -10.80 10.81 -19.41
CA GLU A 187 -10.99 9.89 -20.53
C GLU A 187 -9.68 9.26 -21.04
N LYS A 188 -8.51 9.68 -20.53
CA LYS A 188 -7.22 9.11 -20.94
C LYS A 188 -6.90 7.87 -20.13
N SER A 189 -6.61 6.76 -20.81
CA SER A 189 -6.17 5.54 -20.13
C SER A 189 -4.87 5.78 -19.34
N ILE A 190 -4.81 5.19 -18.14
CA ILE A 190 -3.63 5.26 -17.25
C ILE A 190 -2.37 4.79 -17.99
N GLU A 191 -2.48 3.79 -18.87
CA GLU A 191 -1.39 3.31 -19.72
C GLU A 191 -0.80 4.40 -20.62
N ASN A 192 -1.63 5.28 -21.18
CA ASN A 192 -1.17 6.38 -22.02
C ASN A 192 -0.42 7.42 -21.18
N ALA A 193 -0.88 7.68 -19.95
CA ALA A 193 -0.16 8.52 -19.00
C ALA A 193 1.21 7.90 -18.63
N ILE A 194 1.26 6.61 -18.31
CA ILE A 194 2.50 5.88 -18.00
C ILE A 194 3.47 5.89 -19.20
N LYS A 195 3.00 5.61 -20.42
CA LYS A 195 3.82 5.65 -21.64
C LYS A 195 4.46 7.02 -21.84
N LYS A 196 3.73 8.10 -21.54
CA LYS A 196 4.25 9.47 -21.61
C LYS A 196 5.36 9.71 -20.59
N ILE A 197 5.15 9.31 -19.33
CA ILE A 197 6.14 9.41 -18.24
C ILE A 197 7.42 8.63 -18.59
N GLN A 198 7.29 7.38 -19.06
CA GLN A 198 8.43 6.55 -19.45
C GLN A 198 9.26 7.16 -20.59
N ARG A 199 8.61 7.83 -21.56
CA ARG A 199 9.32 8.54 -22.64
C ARG A 199 10.18 9.69 -22.10
N GLN A 200 9.69 10.42 -21.09
CA GLN A 200 10.44 11.52 -20.46
C GLN A 200 11.61 11.00 -19.62
N LEU A 201 11.41 9.94 -18.82
CA LEU A 201 12.51 9.31 -18.06
C LEU A 201 13.65 8.86 -18.97
N LYS A 202 13.35 8.38 -20.18
CA LYS A 202 14.36 8.05 -21.19
C LYS A 202 15.12 9.29 -21.70
N ARG A 203 14.44 10.42 -21.91
CA ARG A 203 15.05 11.70 -22.33
C ARG A 203 15.95 12.30 -21.25
N VAL A 204 15.50 12.31 -20.00
CA VAL A 204 16.30 12.79 -18.86
C VAL A 204 17.55 11.93 -18.68
N LYS A 205 17.43 10.59 -18.82
CA LYS A 205 18.58 9.68 -18.79
C LYS A 205 19.56 9.93 -19.95
N SER A 206 19.10 10.28 -21.15
CA SER A 206 20.00 10.60 -22.27
C SER A 206 20.72 11.95 -22.09
N ASP A 207 20.06 12.96 -21.54
CA ASP A 207 20.69 14.28 -21.31
C ASP A 207 21.68 14.28 -20.14
N SER A 208 21.47 13.42 -19.14
CA SER A 208 22.44 13.18 -18.06
C SER A 208 23.68 12.37 -18.48
N GLY A 209 23.71 11.93 -19.75
CA GLY A 209 24.68 10.98 -20.31
C GLY A 209 25.66 11.58 -21.32
N THR A 210 26.11 12.83 -21.18
CA THR A 210 27.26 13.33 -21.96
C THR A 210 28.05 14.41 -21.20
N SER A 211 28.87 13.97 -20.26
CA SER A 211 30.11 14.66 -19.90
C SER A 211 31.06 13.66 -19.25
N LYS A 212 31.72 12.86 -20.11
CA LYS A 212 33.06 12.36 -19.77
C LYS A 212 34.10 13.33 -20.38
N PRO A 213 35.21 13.59 -19.67
CA PRO A 213 36.25 14.51 -20.10
C PRO A 213 36.89 14.09 -21.42
#